data_AF-A0A418RTS6-F1
#
_entry.id   AF-A0A418RTS6-F1
#
_cell.length_a   1.000
_cell.length_b   1.000
_cell.length_c   1.000
_cell.angle_alpha   90.00
_cell.angle_beta   90.00
_cell.angle_gamma   90.00
#
_symmetry.space_group_name_H-M   'P 1'
#
loop_
_entity.id
_entity.type
_entity.pdbx_description
1 polymer ?
#
loop_
_entity_poly.entity_id
_entity_poly.type
_entity_poly.pdbx_seq_one_letter_code
_entity_poly.pdbx_strand_id
1 'polypeptide(L)'
;MKQTKVLLNFFKFPIPIRIIFYRSIISHLTGNANFLVPSVSLDLATAAVDALAQCSVAAKDGAHITLANRNDAEKAADAIFRNLASYVEF
;
A
#
# COMPACT_ATOMS: atom_id res chain seq x y z
N MET A 1 13.27 0.06 -12.19
CA MET A 1 13.22 1.41 -11.59
C MET A 1 13.83 1.36 -10.18
N LYS A 2 14.66 2.34 -9.80
CA LYS A 2 15.22 2.42 -8.43
C LYS A 2 14.07 2.68 -7.45
N GLN A 3 13.87 1.79 -6.49
CA GLN A 3 12.86 1.97 -5.44
C GLN A 3 13.40 2.90 -4.35
N THR A 4 12.56 3.83 -3.89
CA THR A 4 12.89 4.71 -2.77
C THR A 4 13.09 3.89 -1.49
N LYS A 5 14.27 4.04 -0.87
CA LYS A 5 14.62 3.36 0.38
C LYS A 5 13.96 4.11 1.53
N VAL A 6 12.83 3.59 1.99
CA VAL A 6 12.15 4.07 3.19
C VAL A 6 12.63 3.24 4.38
N LEU A 7 12.94 3.89 5.50
CA LEU A 7 13.39 3.25 6.76
C LEU A 7 12.35 2.32 7.38
N LEU A 8 11.08 2.50 7.02
CA LEU A 8 9.97 1.80 7.63
C LEU A 8 9.85 0.36 7.08
N ASN A 9 9.89 -0.61 7.99
CA ASN A 9 9.87 -2.05 7.69
C ASN A 9 8.45 -2.62 7.41
N PHE A 10 7.48 -1.80 6.99
CA PHE A 10 6.10 -2.27 6.83
C PHE A 10 5.93 -3.34 5.74
N PHE A 11 6.90 -3.48 4.83
CA PHE A 11 6.98 -4.57 3.85
C PHE A 11 7.20 -5.96 4.46
N LYS A 12 7.61 -6.03 5.74
CA LYS A 12 7.81 -7.30 6.45
C LYS A 12 6.52 -7.84 7.06
N PHE A 13 5.45 -7.05 7.09
CA PHE A 13 4.18 -7.51 7.66
C PHE A 13 3.50 -8.52 6.72
N PRO A 14 2.84 -9.55 7.27
CA PRO A 14 1.92 -10.39 6.53
C PRO A 14 0.85 -9.54 5.81
N ILE A 15 0.42 -9.95 4.61
CA ILE A 15 -0.53 -9.22 3.75
C ILE A 15 -1.76 -8.70 4.52
N PRO A 16 -2.43 -9.49 5.39
CA PRO A 16 -3.59 -9.00 6.15
C PRO A 16 -3.24 -7.84 7.09
N ILE A 17 -2.10 -7.92 7.77
CA ILE A 17 -1.61 -6.86 8.68
C ILE A 17 -1.20 -5.63 7.86
N ARG A 18 -0.62 -5.83 6.68
CA ARG A 18 -0.20 -4.76 5.78
C ARG A 18 -1.40 -3.95 5.26
N ILE A 19 -2.48 -4.62 4.88
CA ILE A 19 -3.74 -3.96 4.48
C ILE A 19 -4.28 -3.07 5.60
N ILE A 20 -4.33 -3.58 6.84
CA ILE A 20 -4.81 -2.82 8.00
C ILE A 20 -3.91 -1.59 8.24
N PHE A 21 -2.59 -1.79 8.20
CA PHE A 21 -1.62 -0.72 8.37
C PHE A 21 -1.76 0.38 7.31
N TYR A 22 -1.93 0.00 6.04
CA TYR A 22 -2.17 0.94 4.94
C TYR A 22 -3.47 1.72 5.08
N ARG A 23 -4.55 1.06 5.53
CA ARG A 23 -5.81 1.76 5.84
C ARG A 23 -5.65 2.74 7.00
N SER A 24 -4.89 2.38 8.02
CA SER A 24 -4.58 3.27 9.15
C SER A 24 -3.79 4.51 8.68
N ILE A 25 -2.79 4.33 7.81
CA ILE A 25 -2.05 5.45 7.21
C ILE A 25 -2.99 6.36 6.41
N ILE A 26 -3.82 5.80 5.52
CA ILE A 26 -4.78 6.60 4.75
C ILE A 26 -5.67 7.40 5.70
N SER A 27 -6.24 6.77 6.74
CA SER A 27 -7.09 7.46 7.71
C SER A 27 -6.38 8.59 8.47
N HIS A 28 -5.08 8.47 8.75
CA HIS A 28 -4.30 9.52 9.42
C HIS A 28 -3.87 10.66 8.48
N LEU A 29 -3.78 10.38 7.18
CA LEU A 29 -3.46 11.39 6.15
C LEU A 29 -4.71 12.09 5.64
N THR A 30 -5.87 11.43 5.64
CA THR A 30 -7.16 12.02 5.27
C THR A 30 -7.55 13.12 6.24
N GLY A 31 -7.71 14.34 5.72
CA GLY A 31 -8.06 15.51 6.53
C GLY A 31 -6.89 16.15 7.29
N ASN A 32 -5.66 15.70 7.04
CA ASN A 32 -4.49 16.32 7.67
C ASN A 32 -4.14 17.64 6.95
N ALA A 33 -4.24 18.76 7.69
CA ALA A 33 -3.97 20.10 7.17
C ALA A 33 -2.51 20.34 6.75
N ASN A 34 -1.58 19.49 7.19
CA ASN A 34 -0.17 19.54 6.78
C ASN A 34 0.11 18.69 5.53
N PHE A 35 -0.90 17.98 5.01
CA PHE A 35 -0.79 17.08 3.86
C PHE A 35 -1.61 17.63 2.68
N LEU A 36 -1.36 18.88 2.31
CA LEU A 36 -2.13 19.61 1.28
C LEU A 36 -1.77 19.21 -0.15
N VAL A 37 -0.53 18.76 -0.39
CA VAL A 37 -0.07 18.36 -1.73
C VAL A 37 0.63 17.00 -1.67
N PRO A 38 -0.14 15.90 -1.61
CA PRO A 38 0.40 14.56 -1.65
C PRO A 38 1.14 14.32 -2.98
N SER A 39 2.33 13.73 -2.96
CA SER A 39 2.99 13.23 -4.18
C SER A 39 2.18 12.12 -4.88
N VAL A 40 1.34 11.40 -4.13
CA VAL A 40 0.39 10.41 -4.64
C VAL A 40 -0.97 10.68 -4.00
N SER A 41 -2.05 10.75 -4.79
CA SER A 41 -3.38 11.00 -4.24
C SER A 41 -3.82 9.89 -3.28
N LEU A 42 -4.52 10.28 -2.21
CA LEU A 42 -5.07 9.33 -1.24
C LEU A 42 -6.10 8.40 -1.89
N ASP A 43 -6.77 8.85 -2.96
CA ASP A 43 -7.69 8.02 -3.74
C ASP A 43 -6.96 6.88 -4.47
N LEU A 44 -5.80 7.15 -5.07
CA LEU A 44 -4.97 6.11 -5.68
C LEU A 44 -4.43 5.12 -4.66
N ALA A 45 -4.03 5.61 -3.48
CA ALA A 45 -3.59 4.76 -2.38
C ALA A 45 -4.73 3.86 -1.88
N THR A 46 -5.95 4.41 -1.74
CA THR A 46 -7.14 3.65 -1.34
C THR A 46 -7.48 2.57 -2.36
N ALA A 47 -7.51 2.92 -3.65
CA ALA A 47 -7.75 1.97 -4.73
C ALA A 47 -6.73 0.81 -4.75
N ALA A 48 -5.46 1.09 -4.50
CA ALA A 48 -4.42 0.06 -4.44
C ALA A 48 -4.59 -0.88 -3.23
N VAL A 49 -5.00 -0.36 -2.07
CA VAL A 49 -5.27 -1.18 -0.88
C VAL A 49 -6.52 -2.05 -1.08
N ASP A 50 -7.56 -1.52 -1.71
CA ASP A 50 -8.77 -2.28 -2.00
C ASP A 50 -8.52 -3.37 -3.04
N ALA A 51 -7.71 -3.09 -4.07
CA ALA A 51 -7.25 -4.10 -5.02
C ALA A 51 -6.44 -5.22 -4.31
N LEU A 52 -5.52 -4.86 -3.42
CA LEU A 52 -4.77 -5.84 -2.62
C LEU A 52 -5.69 -6.69 -1.74
N ALA A 53 -6.71 -6.09 -1.12
CA ALA A 53 -7.69 -6.81 -0.32
C ALA A 53 -8.52 -7.80 -1.16
N GLN A 54 -9.00 -7.38 -2.33
CA GLN A 54 -9.72 -8.23 -3.27
C GLN A 54 -8.86 -9.40 -3.77
N CYS A 55 -7.63 -9.13 -4.20
CA CYS A 55 -6.69 -10.18 -4.62
C CYS A 55 -6.32 -11.11 -3.46
N SER A 56 -6.23 -10.60 -2.22
CA SER A 56 -5.96 -11.44 -1.05
C SER A 56 -7.12 -12.39 -0.74
N VAL A 57 -8.37 -12.01 -1.04
CA VAL A 57 -9.53 -12.90 -0.90
C VAL A 57 -9.55 -13.91 -2.04
N ALA A 58 -9.34 -13.47 -3.28
CA ALA A 58 -9.32 -14.36 -4.45
C ALA A 58 -8.17 -15.39 -4.41
N ALA A 59 -7.04 -15.05 -3.81
CA ALA A 59 -5.91 -15.96 -3.64
C ALA A 59 -6.14 -17.05 -2.59
N LYS A 60 -7.25 -17.03 -1.84
CA LYS A 60 -7.60 -18.10 -0.91
C LYS A 60 -7.84 -19.44 -1.62
N ASP A 61 -8.29 -19.38 -2.86
CA ASP A 61 -8.52 -20.57 -3.69
C ASP A 61 -7.20 -21.19 -4.18
N GLY A 62 -6.05 -20.55 -3.91
CA GLY A 62 -4.71 -21.10 -4.14
C GLY A 62 -4.30 -21.22 -5.61
N ALA A 63 -5.12 -20.75 -6.56
CA ALA A 63 -4.78 -20.79 -7.97
C ALA A 63 -3.55 -19.93 -8.27
N HIS A 64 -2.60 -20.45 -9.06
CA HIS A 64 -1.34 -19.76 -9.37
C HIS A 64 -1.53 -18.34 -9.90
N ILE A 65 -2.54 -18.12 -10.74
CA ILE A 65 -2.87 -16.79 -11.30
C ILE A 65 -3.33 -15.84 -10.19
N THR A 66 -4.17 -16.30 -9.27
CA THR A 66 -4.68 -15.47 -8.16
C THR A 66 -3.57 -15.10 -7.17
N LEU A 67 -2.62 -16.02 -6.93
CA LEU A 67 -1.41 -15.76 -6.14
C LEU A 67 -0.48 -14.75 -6.82
N ALA A 68 -0.26 -14.88 -8.13
CA ALA A 68 0.52 -13.92 -8.90
C ALA A 68 -0.10 -12.52 -8.85
N ASN A 69 -1.41 -12.42 -9.10
CA ASN A 69 -2.15 -11.15 -9.04
C ASN A 69 -2.08 -10.51 -7.65
N ARG A 70 -2.14 -11.31 -6.57
CA ARG A 70 -1.96 -10.82 -5.20
C ARG A 70 -0.57 -10.25 -4.97
N ASN A 71 0.48 -10.95 -5.42
CA ASN A 71 1.86 -10.50 -5.25
C ASN A 71 2.15 -9.23 -6.09
N ASP A 72 1.52 -9.08 -7.25
CA ASP A 72 1.67 -7.88 -8.07
C ASP A 72 0.89 -6.69 -7.48
N ALA A 73 -0.31 -6.93 -6.94
CA ALA A 73 -1.05 -5.94 -6.16
C ALA A 73 -0.28 -5.49 -4.91
N GLU A 74 0.41 -6.43 -4.25
CA GLU A 74 1.26 -6.14 -3.08
C GLU A 74 2.41 -5.20 -3.47
N LYS A 75 3.14 -5.50 -4.55
CA LYS A 75 4.23 -4.63 -5.04
C LYS A 75 3.71 -3.24 -5.45
N ALA A 76 2.54 -3.17 -6.07
CA ALA A 76 1.94 -1.91 -6.48
C ALA A 76 1.58 -1.03 -5.26
N ALA A 77 0.93 -1.62 -4.25
CA ALA A 77 0.62 -0.94 -2.99
C ALA A 77 1.92 -0.53 -2.27
N ASP A 78 2.88 -1.45 -2.11
CA ASP A 78 4.17 -1.18 -1.49
C ASP A 78 4.88 0.02 -2.16
N ALA A 79 4.86 0.12 -3.49
CA ALA A 79 5.47 1.23 -4.22
C ALA A 79 4.78 2.58 -3.95
N ILE A 80 3.43 2.60 -3.90
CA ILE A 80 2.65 3.79 -3.56
C ILE A 80 2.96 4.25 -2.13
N PHE A 81 2.94 3.33 -1.17
CA PHE A 81 3.23 3.67 0.23
C PHE A 81 4.70 4.03 0.47
N ARG A 82 5.64 3.52 -0.34
CA ARG A 82 7.04 4.00 -0.35
C ARG A 82 7.14 5.46 -0.78
N ASN A 83 6.42 5.82 -1.84
CA ASN A 83 6.42 7.20 -2.33
C ASN A 83 5.73 8.15 -1.34
N LEU A 84 4.61 7.73 -0.73
CA LEU A 84 3.97 8.49 0.34
C LEU A 84 4.89 8.68 1.55
N ALA A 85 5.56 7.61 2.00
CA ALA A 85 6.49 7.70 3.12
C ALA A 85 7.76 8.48 2.78
N SER A 86 8.15 8.60 1.50
CA SER A 86 9.26 9.46 1.08
C SER A 86 8.92 10.96 1.09
N TYR A 87 7.63 11.30 0.98
CA TYR A 87 7.16 12.68 1.14
C TYR A 87 7.21 13.12 2.61
N VAL A 88 7.05 12.17 3.53
CA VAL A 88 7.27 12.40 4.96
C VAL A 88 8.78 12.27 5.23
N GLU A 89 9.56 13.24 4.75
CA GLU A 89 10.95 13.41 5.20
C GLU A 89 10.93 13.61 6.74
N PHE A 90 11.77 12.85 7.44
CA PHE A 90 12.06 13.05 8.86
C PHE A 90 13.07 14.18 9.05
#